data_AF-A0A7V8YY19-F1
#
_entry.id   AF-A0A7V8YY19-F1
#
_cell.length_a   1.000
_cell.length_b   1.000
_cell.length_c   1.000
_cell.angle_alpha   90.00
_cell.angle_beta   90.00
_cell.angle_gamma   90.00
#
_symmetry.space_group_name_H-M   'P 1'
#
loop_
_entity.id
_entity.type
_entity.pdbx_description
1 polymer ?
#
loop_
_entity_poly.entity_id
_entity_poly.type
_entity_poly.pdbx_seq_one_letter_code
_entity_poly.pdbx_strand_id
1 'polypeptide(L)' 'MPSGSNNALKNFLLAALPEAELLRVKTHLEPVSFKLGEVMYESGQQLAHVYFPTTAI' A
#
# COMPACT_ATOMS: atom_id res chain seq x y z
N MET A 1 30.16 1.66 3.93
CA MET A 1 28.74 2.07 3.83
C MET A 1 27.92 0.81 3.55
N PRO A 2 27.12 0.29 4.49
CA PRO A 2 26.15 -0.73 4.15
C PRO A 2 24.92 -0.03 3.57
N SER A 3 24.74 -0.13 2.26
CA SER A 3 23.52 0.26 1.57
C SER A 3 22.42 -0.73 1.94
N GLY A 4 21.78 -0.51 3.09
CA GLY A 4 20.53 -1.16 3.42
C GLY A 4 19.45 -0.60 2.51
N SER A 5 19.21 -1.25 1.37
CA SER A 5 18.00 -1.07 0.58
C SER A 5 16.83 -1.44 1.49
N ASN A 6 16.34 -0.46 2.25
CA ASN A 6 15.21 -0.59 3.15
C ASN A 6 13.96 -0.84 2.33
N ASN A 7 13.72 -2.12 2.04
CA ASN A 7 12.45 -2.69 1.59
C ASN A 7 11.35 -2.56 2.66
N ALA A 8 11.47 -1.60 3.59
CA ALA A 8 10.69 -1.56 4.82
C ALA A 8 9.23 -1.21 4.54
N LEU A 9 8.96 -0.40 3.52
CA LEU A 9 7.61 -0.09 3.06
C LEU A 9 7.63 -0.04 1.54
N LYS A 10 7.20 -1.14 0.92
CA LYS A 10 7.05 -1.28 -0.54
C LYS A 10 6.12 -0.23 -1.18
N ASN A 11 5.42 0.56 -0.37
CA ASN A 11 4.63 1.69 -0.79
C ASN A 11 5.24 2.99 -0.21
N PHE A 12 5.69 3.90 -1.08
CA PHE A 12 6.32 5.16 -0.68
C PHE A 12 5.39 6.10 0.10
N LEU A 13 4.07 6.02 -0.09
CA LEU A 13 3.11 6.82 0.69
C LEU A 13 3.06 6.34 2.14
N LEU A 14 3.01 5.03 2.35
CA LEU A 14 3.12 4.47 3.70
C LEU A 14 4.49 4.75 4.31
N ALA A 15 5.56 4.72 3.51
CA ALA A 15 6.92 5.04 3.94
C ALA A 15 7.11 6.49 4.41
N ALA A 16 6.29 7.41 3.90
CA ALA A 16 6.33 8.82 4.28
C ALA A 16 5.56 9.12 5.57
N LEU A 17 4.80 8.17 6.11
CA LEU A 17 4.03 8.38 7.34
C LEU A 17 4.94 8.33 8.58
N PRO A 18 4.70 9.22 9.57
CA PRO A 18 5.29 9.08 10.90
C PRO A 18 4.95 7.73 11.53
N GLU A 19 5.83 7.19 12.36
CA GLU A 19 5.69 5.85 12.94
C GLU A 19 4.36 5.61 13.68
N ALA A 20 3.87 6.62 14.41
CA ALA A 20 2.59 6.55 15.11
C ALA A 20 1.38 6.45 14.15
N GLU A 21 1.42 7.17 13.03
CA GLU A 21 0.39 7.13 12.00
C GLU A 21 0.46 5.82 11.21
N LEU A 22 1.67 5.36 10.89
CA LEU A 22 1.90 4.07 10.26
C LEU A 22 1.34 2.93 11.11
N LEU A 23 1.59 2.92 12.42
CA LEU A 23 1.05 1.91 13.35
C LEU A 23 -0.48 1.89 13.34
N ARG A 24 -1.12 3.07 13.35
CA ARG A 24 -2.58 3.20 13.31
C ARG A 24 -3.16 2.65 12.01
N VAL A 25 -2.56 3.00 10.87
CA VAL A 25 -3.00 2.53 9.55
C VAL A 25 -2.75 1.03 9.41
N LYS A 26 -1.62 0.53 9.91
CA LYS A 26 -1.24 -0.90 9.84
C LYS A 26 -2.26 -1.83 10.51
N THR A 27 -2.94 -1.39 11.57
CA THR A 27 -4.02 -2.16 12.21
C THR A 27 -5.24 -2.34 11.30
N HIS A 28 -5.45 -1.45 10.34
CA HIS A 28 -6.57 -1.50 9.40
C HIS A 28 -6.16 -2.00 8.00
N LEU A 29 -4.88 -2.31 7.79
CA LEU A 29 -4.38 -2.81 6.52
C LEU A 29 -4.46 -4.33 6.48
N GLU A 30 -5.16 -4.84 5.48
CA GLU A 30 -5.16 -6.26 5.15
C GLU A 30 -4.34 -6.51 3.87
N PRO A 31 -3.44 -7.50 3.86
CA PRO A 31 -2.70 -7.86 2.66
C PRO A 31 -3.66 -8.51 1.65
N VAL A 32 -3.89 -7.83 0.53
CA VAL A 32 -4.69 -8.34 -0.58
C VAL A 32 -3.79 -8.59 -1.78
N SER A 33 -3.87 -9.80 -2.34
CA SER A 33 -3.18 -10.18 -3.57
C SER A 33 -4.16 -10.09 -4.73
N PHE A 34 -3.79 -9.30 -5.75
CA PHE A 34 -4.56 -9.23 -6.99
C PHE A 34 -3.94 -10.11 -8.08
N LYS A 35 -4.80 -10.71 -8.89
CA LYS A 35 -4.39 -11.42 -10.11
C LYS A 35 -4.14 -10.41 -11.23
N LEU A 36 -3.20 -10.75 -12.09
CA LEU A 36 -2.93 -9.98 -13.30
C LEU A 36 -4.20 -9.91 -14.16
N GLY A 37 -4.69 -8.70 -14.43
CA GLY A 37 -5.93 -8.46 -15.19
C GLY A 37 -7.20 -8.26 -14.34
N GLU A 38 -7.12 -8.28 -13.00
CA GLU A 38 -8.25 -7.85 -12.17
C GLU A 38 -8.45 -6.34 -12.24
N VAL A 39 -9.65 -5.93 -12.64
CA VAL A 39 -10.07 -4.53 -12.64
C VAL A 39 -10.45 -4.15 -11.21
N MET A 40 -9.64 -3.30 -10.58
CA MET A 40 -9.89 -2.80 -9.23
C MET A 40 -11.02 -1.80 -9.16
N TYR A 41 -11.24 -1.07 -10.25
CA TYR A 41 -12.15 0.04 -10.27
C TYR A 41 -12.75 0.28 -11.65
N GLU A 42 -14.07 0.42 -11.68
CA GLU A 42 -14.78 0.99 -12.82
C GLU A 42 -15.07 2.47 -12.54
N SER A 43 -14.81 3.31 -13.54
CA SER A 43 -15.09 4.75 -13.45
C SER A 43 -16.58 4.99 -13.19
N GLY A 44 -16.92 5.55 -12.01
CA GLY A 44 -18.29 5.90 -11.64
C GLY A 44 -18.85 5.21 -10.38
N GLN A 45 -18.11 4.28 -9.77
CA GLN A 45 -18.50 3.66 -8.50
C GLN A 45 -17.90 4.44 -7.30
N GLN A 46 -18.42 4.20 -6.08
CA GLN A 46 -17.89 4.77 -4.83
C GLN A 46 -16.76 3.91 -4.27
N LEU A 47 -15.59 4.50 -4.01
CA LEU A 47 -14.38 3.74 -3.64
C LEU A 47 -14.55 3.24 -2.20
N ALA A 48 -14.99 1.99 -2.05
CA ALA A 48 -15.28 1.39 -0.73
C ALA A 48 -13.99 1.08 0.05
N HIS A 49 -12.87 0.84 -0.66
CA HIS A 49 -11.58 0.48 -0.08
C HIS A 49 -10.44 1.23 -0.75
N VAL A 50 -9.50 1.72 0.07
CA VAL A 50 -8.25 2.33 -0.39
C VAL A 50 -7.18 1.25 -0.47
N TYR A 51 -6.60 1.08 -1.65
CA TYR A 51 -5.52 0.12 -1.88
C TYR A 51 -4.18 0.84 -1.94
N PHE A 52 -3.17 0.28 -1.26
CA PHE A 52 -1.79 0.77 -1.29
C PHE A 52 -0.94 -0.23 -2.10
N PRO A 53 -0.68 0.04 -3.39
CA PRO A 53 0.10 -0.88 -4.21
C PRO A 53 1.51 -1.02 -3.65
N THR A 54 1.95 -2.25 -3.48
CA THR A 54 3.31 -2.57 -3.00
C THR A 54 4.21 -3.08 -4.13
N THR A 55 3.66 -3.32 -5.32
CA THR A 55 4.38 -3.85 -6.48
C THR A 55 3.94 -3.23 -7.81
N ALA A 56 3.07 -2.20 -7.79
CA ALA A 56 2.71 -1.48 -9.00
C ALA A 56 3.87 -0.56 -9.40
N ILE A 57 4.18 -0.55 -10.70
CA ILE A 57 5.23 0.26 -11.34
C ILE A 57 4.62 1.58 -11.81
#